data_AF-A0A9P9JWR3-F1
#
_entry.id   AF-A0A9P9JWR3-F1
#
_cell.length_a   1.000
_cell.length_b   1.000
_cell.length_c   1.000
_cell.angle_alpha   90.00
_cell.angle_beta   90.00
_cell.angle_gamma   90.00
#
_symmetry.space_group_name_H-M   'P 1'
#
loop_
_entity.id
_entity.type
_entity.pdbx_description
1 polymer ?
#
loop_
_entity_poly.entity_id
_entity_poly.type
_entity_poly.pdbx_seq_one_letter_code
_entity_poly.pdbx_strand_id
1 'polypeptide(L)'
;MQTLSRRRTQISAPSKLRAARSSTSTASQTALSRLAYQYTATTLCAASCFPIRATTNKSMTALDEFYRQFLVPGGAHCGSNSGGWPQTTLQTAIECVEEDVVPETLKGTDGIVTICRWPLRPPWSRKNFSCF
;
A
#
# COMPACT_ATOMS: atom_id res chain seq x y z
N MET A 1 49.95 5.69 34.20
CA MET A 1 50.11 7.13 33.90
C MET A 1 49.21 7.46 32.71
N GLN A 2 48.16 8.30 32.72
CA GLN A 2 47.49 9.16 33.69
C GLN A 2 45.98 9.13 33.36
N THR A 3 45.12 9.14 34.38
CA THR A 3 43.66 9.20 34.27
C THR A 3 43.19 10.65 34.12
N LEU A 4 42.53 10.98 33.02
CA LEU A 4 41.97 12.32 32.79
C LEU A 4 40.58 12.46 33.45
N SER A 5 40.56 13.10 34.62
CA SER A 5 39.37 13.47 35.39
C SER A 5 38.59 14.60 34.70
N ARG A 6 37.45 14.28 34.07
CA ARG A 6 36.55 15.26 33.45
C ARG A 6 35.67 15.93 34.51
N ARG A 7 36.04 17.15 34.92
CA ARG A 7 35.25 18.02 35.81
C ARG A 7 33.92 18.39 35.13
N ARG A 8 32.80 17.96 35.72
CA ARG A 8 31.45 18.38 35.30
C ARG A 8 31.18 19.78 35.86
N THR A 9 31.31 20.80 35.02
CA THR A 9 30.78 22.14 35.30
C THR A 9 29.26 22.05 35.46
N GLN A 10 28.77 22.26 36.68
CA GLN A 10 27.35 22.50 36.91
C GLN A 10 27.02 23.91 36.42
N ILE A 11 26.24 24.00 35.35
CA ILE A 11 25.56 25.23 34.96
C ILE A 11 24.22 25.20 35.68
N SER A 12 24.06 26.11 36.65
CA SER A 12 22.82 26.36 37.37
C SER A 12 21.78 26.97 36.42
N ALA A 13 20.71 26.23 36.13
CA ALA A 13 19.56 26.77 35.41
C ALA A 13 18.66 27.59 36.36
N PRO A 14 18.11 28.74 35.93
CA PRO A 14 17.35 29.65 36.76
C PRO A 14 15.99 29.07 37.22
N SER A 15 15.64 29.44 38.46
CA SER A 15 14.60 28.88 39.33
C SER A 15 13.15 29.25 39.00
N LYS A 16 12.81 29.61 37.75
CA LYS A 16 11.47 30.13 37.42
C LYS A 16 10.88 29.53 36.15
N LEU A 17 10.60 28.22 36.19
CA LEU A 17 9.57 27.57 35.39
C LEU A 17 8.95 26.47 36.26
N ARG A 18 8.23 26.89 37.32
CA ARG A 18 7.33 26.01 38.06
C ARG A 18 6.11 25.78 37.17
N ALA A 19 6.24 24.83 36.24
CA ALA A 19 5.10 24.27 35.53
C ALA A 19 4.07 23.82 36.58
N ALA A 20 2.81 24.22 36.40
CA ALA A 20 1.70 23.77 37.21
C ALA A 20 1.71 22.24 37.22
N ARG A 21 2.08 21.66 38.36
CA ARG A 21 2.11 20.21 38.57
C ARG A 21 0.66 19.79 38.74
N SER A 22 -0.01 19.51 37.61
CA SER A 22 -1.29 18.81 37.62
C SER A 22 -1.09 17.50 38.37
N SER A 23 -1.77 17.37 39.50
CA SER A 23 -1.71 16.22 40.39
C SER A 23 -2.51 15.06 39.79
N THR A 24 -2.04 14.52 38.67
CA THR A 24 -2.56 13.26 38.14
C THR A 24 -1.67 12.14 38.64
N SER A 25 -2.27 11.20 39.36
CA SER A 25 -1.58 10.04 39.92
C SER A 25 -0.84 9.27 38.83
N THR A 26 0.26 8.61 39.19
CA THR A 26 1.03 7.74 38.28
C THR A 26 0.13 6.66 37.65
N ALA A 27 -0.92 6.22 38.35
CA ALA A 27 -1.95 5.33 37.84
C ALA A 27 -2.76 5.95 36.69
N SER A 28 -3.19 7.21 36.80
CA SER A 28 -3.85 7.95 35.71
C SER A 28 -2.93 8.16 34.51
N GLN A 29 -1.65 8.47 34.74
CA GLN A 29 -0.70 8.65 33.63
C GLN A 29 -0.48 7.35 32.86
N THR A 30 -0.33 6.23 33.58
CA THR A 30 -0.13 4.89 32.97
C THR A 30 -1.37 4.44 32.19
N ALA A 31 -2.57 4.69 32.71
CA ALA A 31 -3.84 4.37 32.05
C ALA A 31 -4.03 5.18 30.75
N LEU A 32 -3.70 6.47 30.76
CA LEU A 32 -3.77 7.33 29.58
C LEU A 32 -2.75 6.92 28.52
N SER A 33 -1.53 6.55 28.90
CA SER A 33 -0.54 6.02 27.95
C SER A 33 -0.93 4.66 27.39
N ARG A 34 -1.58 3.78 28.17
CA ARG A 34 -2.11 2.50 27.67
C ARG A 34 -3.26 2.70 26.70
N LEU A 35 -4.18 3.61 27.00
CA LEU A 35 -5.27 3.96 26.09
C LEU A 35 -4.73 4.60 24.80
N ALA A 36 -3.77 5.51 24.88
CA ALA A 36 -3.13 6.10 23.71
C ALA A 36 -2.36 5.06 22.88
N TYR A 37 -1.68 4.11 23.52
CA TYR A 37 -0.98 3.01 22.84
C TYR A 37 -1.97 2.03 22.19
N GLN A 38 -3.06 1.68 22.87
CA GLN A 38 -4.12 0.84 22.32
C GLN A 38 -4.79 1.53 21.12
N TYR A 39 -5.05 2.85 21.21
CA TYR A 39 -5.68 3.62 20.15
C TYR A 39 -4.77 3.72 18.93
N THR A 40 -3.50 4.06 19.12
CA THR A 40 -2.50 4.11 18.04
C THR A 40 -2.25 2.75 17.40
N ALA A 41 -2.14 1.68 18.20
CA ALA A 41 -1.98 0.31 17.69
C ALA A 41 -3.19 -0.15 16.87
N THR A 42 -4.41 0.22 17.27
CA THR A 42 -5.63 -0.12 16.53
C THR A 42 -5.73 0.67 15.23
N THR A 43 -5.36 1.95 15.22
CA THR A 43 -5.33 2.76 13.99
C THR A 43 -4.25 2.30 13.01
N LEU A 44 -3.06 1.91 13.49
CA LEU A 44 -1.97 1.38 12.66
C LEU A 44 -2.32 0.01 12.05
N CYS A 45 -2.91 -0.89 12.83
CA CYS A 45 -3.29 -2.22 12.34
C CYS A 45 -4.45 -2.17 11.33
N ALA A 46 -5.37 -1.21 11.49
CA ALA A 46 -6.43 -0.93 10.51
C ALA A 46 -5.92 -0.24 9.23
N ALA A 47 -4.76 0.41 9.27
CA ALA A 47 -4.13 1.01 8.09
C ALA A 47 -3.31 -0.02 7.28
N SER A 48 -2.77 -1.06 7.93
CA SER A 48 -1.99 -2.11 7.27
C SER A 48 -2.83 -3.24 6.67
N CYS A 49 -4.07 -3.41 7.11
CA CYS A 49 -5.01 -4.35 6.50
C CYS A 49 -5.92 -3.59 5.56
N PHE A 50 -6.02 -4.09 4.31
CA PHE A 50 -6.89 -3.54 3.27
C PHE A 50 -8.19 -2.96 3.83
N PRO A 51 -8.50 -1.67 3.57
CA PRO A 51 -9.67 -1.04 4.17
C PRO A 51 -10.95 -1.75 3.71
N ILE A 52 -11.50 -2.60 4.57
CA ILE A 52 -12.70 -3.42 4.31
C ILE A 52 -13.95 -2.55 4.12
N ARG A 53 -13.83 -1.22 4.29
CA ARG A 53 -14.87 -0.20 4.07
C ARG A 53 -14.46 0.88 3.05
N ALA A 54 -13.52 0.58 2.16
CA ALA A 54 -13.19 1.46 1.04
C ALA A 54 -14.25 1.39 -0.08
N THR A 55 -14.39 2.48 -0.83
CA THR A 55 -15.14 2.47 -2.10
C THR A 55 -14.42 1.58 -3.10
N THR A 56 -15.13 1.02 -4.09
CA THR A 56 -14.55 0.12 -5.10
C THR A 56 -13.29 0.70 -5.76
N ASN A 57 -13.25 1.99 -6.07
CA ASN A 57 -12.03 2.59 -6.64
C ASN A 57 -10.86 2.60 -5.65
N LYS A 58 -11.08 3.00 -4.40
CA LYS A 58 -10.02 3.04 -3.38
C LYS A 58 -9.51 1.63 -3.05
N SER A 59 -10.42 0.65 -3.02
CA SER A 59 -10.08 -0.73 -2.79
C SER A 59 -9.29 -1.31 -3.99
N MET A 60 -9.68 -1.03 -5.24
CA MET A 60 -8.90 -1.44 -6.41
C MET A 60 -7.52 -0.78 -6.44
N THR A 61 -7.41 0.52 -6.16
CA THR A 61 -6.12 1.21 -6.13
C THR A 61 -5.17 0.60 -5.11
N ALA A 62 -5.66 0.25 -3.92
CA ALA A 62 -4.83 -0.40 -2.90
C ALA A 62 -4.45 -1.84 -3.27
N LEU A 63 -5.29 -2.58 -4.02
CA LEU A 63 -4.88 -3.89 -4.56
C LEU A 63 -3.83 -3.75 -5.66
N ASP A 64 -3.96 -2.75 -6.53
CA ASP A 64 -3.10 -2.55 -7.69
C ASP A 64 -1.63 -2.28 -7.33
N GLU A 65 -1.33 -2.00 -6.05
CA GLU A 65 0.03 -1.88 -5.51
C GLU A 65 0.79 -3.21 -5.52
N PHE A 66 0.10 -4.35 -5.42
CA PHE A 66 0.74 -5.67 -5.32
C PHE A 66 0.05 -6.78 -6.14
N TYR A 67 -1.19 -6.57 -6.57
CA TYR A 67 -1.98 -7.56 -7.27
C TYR A 67 -2.82 -6.92 -8.37
N ARG A 68 -2.65 -7.42 -9.60
CA ARG A 68 -3.49 -7.05 -10.75
C ARG A 68 -4.07 -8.29 -11.40
N GLN A 69 -5.37 -8.26 -11.63
CA GLN A 69 -6.08 -9.31 -12.36
C GLN A 69 -6.36 -8.85 -13.79
N PHE A 70 -6.07 -9.72 -14.74
CA PHE A 70 -6.46 -9.57 -16.14
C PHE A 70 -7.37 -10.74 -16.53
N LEU A 71 -8.54 -10.45 -17.08
CA LEU A 71 -9.44 -11.48 -17.60
C LEU A 71 -9.16 -11.63 -19.10
N VAL A 72 -8.75 -12.82 -19.52
CA VAL A 72 -8.39 -13.10 -20.91
C VAL A 72 -9.66 -13.43 -21.71
N PRO A 73 -10.12 -12.55 -22.62
CA PRO A 73 -11.32 -12.81 -23.40
C PRO A 73 -11.05 -13.91 -24.43
N GLY A 74 -11.88 -14.96 -24.40
CA GLY A 74 -11.72 -16.11 -25.29
C GLY A 74 -10.50 -16.99 -25.00
N GLY A 75 -9.82 -16.80 -23.86
CA GLY A 75 -8.82 -17.75 -23.37
C GLY A 75 -9.48 -19.06 -22.91
N ALA A 76 -8.84 -20.19 -23.19
CA ALA A 76 -9.23 -21.48 -22.65
C ALA A 76 -8.58 -21.73 -21.27
N HIS A 77 -8.78 -22.93 -20.73
CA HIS A 77 -8.07 -23.35 -19.52
C HIS A 77 -6.55 -23.39 -19.80
N CYS A 78 -5.83 -22.43 -19.23
CA CYS A 78 -4.37 -22.30 -19.32
C CYS A 78 -3.78 -22.20 -20.74
N GLY A 79 -4.59 -21.87 -21.76
CA GLY A 79 -4.11 -21.76 -23.14
C GLY A 79 -4.98 -20.89 -24.04
N SER A 80 -4.47 -20.61 -25.24
CA SER A 80 -5.21 -19.85 -26.24
C SER A 80 -6.37 -20.66 -26.84
N ASN A 81 -7.37 -19.93 -27.32
CA ASN A 81 -8.43 -20.39 -28.21
C ASN A 81 -8.71 -19.22 -29.18
N SER A 82 -9.93 -19.04 -29.67
CA SER A 82 -10.32 -17.87 -30.49
C SER A 82 -10.41 -16.58 -29.66
N GLY A 83 -9.32 -16.14 -29.01
CA GLY A 83 -9.31 -15.04 -28.06
C GLY A 83 -7.95 -14.39 -27.83
N GLY A 84 -7.94 -13.25 -27.14
CA GLY A 84 -6.77 -12.40 -26.94
C GLY A 84 -5.77 -12.94 -25.94
N TRP A 85 -5.06 -14.01 -26.25
CA TRP A 85 -4.13 -14.64 -25.33
C TRP A 85 -2.85 -13.80 -25.13
N PRO A 86 -2.43 -13.53 -23.87
CA PRO A 86 -1.22 -12.77 -23.61
C PRO A 86 0.05 -13.62 -23.80
N GLN A 87 1.01 -13.13 -24.58
CA GLN A 87 2.25 -13.85 -24.88
C GLN A 87 3.40 -13.50 -23.91
N THR A 88 3.33 -12.35 -23.24
CA THR A 88 4.46 -11.77 -22.50
C THR A 88 4.20 -11.65 -21.00
N THR A 89 3.25 -12.38 -20.43
CA THR A 89 2.84 -12.22 -19.02
C THR A 89 4.00 -12.37 -18.03
N LEU A 90 4.90 -13.33 -18.26
CA LEU A 90 6.08 -13.51 -17.40
C LEU A 90 7.03 -12.31 -17.48
N GLN A 91 7.33 -11.84 -18.69
CA GLN A 91 8.16 -10.66 -18.91
C GLN A 91 7.55 -9.42 -18.24
N THR A 92 6.24 -9.22 -18.37
CA THR A 92 5.53 -8.13 -17.70
C THR A 92 5.59 -8.23 -16.17
N ALA A 93 5.55 -9.44 -15.61
CA ALA A 93 5.72 -9.62 -14.16
C ALA A 93 7.15 -9.29 -13.71
N ILE A 94 8.16 -9.63 -14.51
CA ILE A 94 9.56 -9.27 -14.27
C ILE A 94 9.71 -7.75 -14.29
N GLU A 95 9.23 -7.07 -15.34
CA GLU A 95 9.26 -5.60 -15.46
C GLU A 95 8.54 -4.91 -14.29
N CYS A 96 7.44 -5.50 -13.81
CA CYS A 96 6.71 -4.98 -12.65
C CYS A 96 7.54 -5.04 -11.35
N VAL A 97 8.37 -6.06 -11.18
CA VAL A 97 9.15 -6.27 -9.93
C VAL A 97 10.54 -5.65 -10.01
N GLU A 98 11.18 -5.68 -11.18
CA GLU A 98 12.57 -5.27 -11.34
C GLU A 98 12.73 -3.84 -11.87
N GLU A 99 11.72 -3.33 -12.60
CA GLU A 99 11.78 -2.01 -13.25
C GLU A 99 10.70 -1.03 -12.75
N ASP A 100 9.90 -1.44 -11.74
CA ASP A 100 8.75 -0.68 -11.22
C ASP A 100 7.71 -0.30 -12.31
N VAL A 101 7.64 -1.07 -13.40
CA VAL A 101 6.70 -0.83 -14.51
C VAL A 101 5.38 -1.57 -14.27
N VAL A 102 4.39 -0.87 -13.73
CA VAL A 102 3.11 -1.51 -13.38
C VAL A 102 2.14 -1.55 -14.58
N PRO A 103 1.75 -2.74 -15.08
CA PRO A 103 1.00 -2.86 -16.34
C PRO A 103 -0.45 -2.41 -16.20
N GLU A 104 -0.88 -1.40 -16.97
CA GLU A 104 -2.31 -1.02 -17.05
C GLU A 104 -3.12 -1.95 -17.96
N THR A 105 -2.45 -2.53 -18.96
CA THR A 105 -3.02 -3.46 -19.94
C THR A 105 -2.02 -4.55 -20.28
N LEU A 106 -2.50 -5.67 -20.83
CA LEU A 106 -1.66 -6.69 -21.46
C LEU A 106 -1.93 -6.73 -22.97
N LYS A 107 -0.90 -7.06 -23.74
CA LYS A 107 -1.03 -7.26 -25.18
C LYS A 107 -1.57 -8.67 -25.47
N GLY A 108 -2.69 -8.73 -26.18
CA GLY A 108 -3.34 -10.00 -26.60
C GLY A 108 -3.12 -10.35 -28.07
N THR A 109 -3.60 -11.52 -28.48
CA THR A 109 -3.58 -12.05 -29.86
C THR A 109 -4.97 -12.05 -30.52
N ASP A 110 -5.08 -12.66 -31.70
CA ASP A 110 -6.36 -13.08 -32.32
C ASP A 110 -7.43 -11.97 -32.41
N GLY A 111 -7.00 -10.77 -32.78
CA GLY A 111 -7.84 -9.61 -32.99
C GLY A 111 -8.22 -8.84 -31.72
N ILE A 112 -7.94 -9.37 -30.52
CA ILE A 112 -8.09 -8.67 -29.25
C ILE A 112 -6.70 -8.26 -28.76
N VAL A 113 -6.27 -7.09 -29.23
CA VAL A 113 -4.89 -6.61 -29.01
C VAL A 113 -4.63 -6.06 -27.61
N THR A 114 -5.69 -5.68 -26.88
CA THR A 114 -5.60 -5.07 -25.56
C THR A 114 -6.48 -5.81 -24.55
N ILE A 115 -5.86 -6.27 -23.47
CA ILE A 115 -6.51 -6.91 -22.32
C ILE A 115 -6.47 -5.92 -21.16
N CYS A 116 -7.63 -5.60 -20.62
CA CYS A 116 -7.76 -4.60 -19.55
C CYS A 116 -7.54 -5.20 -18.17
N ARG A 117 -6.98 -4.37 -17.27
CA ARG A 117 -6.99 -4.64 -15.83
C ARG A 117 -8.43 -4.67 -15.32
N TRP A 118 -8.79 -5.73 -14.61
CA TRP A 118 -10.08 -5.84 -13.95
C TRP A 118 -10.25 -4.71 -12.91
N PRO A 119 -11.41 -4.06 -12.79
CA PRO A 119 -12.73 -4.42 -13.34
C PRO A 119 -13.03 -3.88 -14.73
N LEU A 120 -12.09 -3.13 -15.34
CA LEU A 120 -12.30 -2.52 -16.65
C LEU A 120 -12.45 -3.60 -17.71
N ARG A 121 -13.33 -3.36 -18.69
CA ARG A 121 -13.53 -4.27 -19.81
C ARG A 121 -13.62 -3.51 -21.13
N PRO A 122 -13.06 -4.04 -22.22
CA PRO A 122 -13.22 -3.43 -23.52
C PRO A 122 -14.71 -3.50 -23.92
N PRO A 123 -15.34 -2.39 -24.35
CA PRO A 123 -16.74 -2.39 -24.75
C PRO A 123 -16.92 -3.14 -26.08
N TRP A 124 -17.95 -3.99 -26.14
CA TRP A 124 -18.36 -4.67 -27.37
C TRP A 124 -19.17 -3.71 -28.27
N SER A 125 -18.54 -2.66 -28.81
CA SER A 125 -19.17 -1.83 -29.86
C SER A 125 -18.24 -0.89 -30.61
N ARG A 126 -16.93 -0.87 -30.30
CA ARG A 126 -16.01 0.06 -30.95
C ARG A 126 -14.86 -0.68 -31.60
N LYS A 127 -14.43 -0.21 -32.78
CA LYS A 127 -13.19 -0.60 -33.47
C LYS A 127 -11.93 -0.17 -32.69
N ASN A 128 -12.07 0.18 -31.42
CA ASN A 128 -11.01 0.69 -30.55
C ASN A 128 -11.13 -0.02 -29.19
N PHE A 129 -10.07 -0.74 -28.80
CA PHE A 129 -10.01 -1.57 -27.59
C PHE A 129 -9.60 -0.76 -26.36
N SER A 130 -10.36 0.28 -26.01
CA SER A 130 -10.09 1.12 -24.85
C SER A 130 -10.72 0.55 -23.58
N CYS A 131 -9.98 0.63 -22.46
CA CYS A 131 -10.41 0.16 -21.15
C CYS A 131 -11.25 1.23 -20.42
N PHE A 132 -12.50 0.90 -20.10
CA PHE A 132 -13.43 1.74 -19.34
C PHE A 132 -14.08 0.96 -18.20
#